data_AF-A0A9X3XSM6-F1
#
_entry.id   AF-A0A9X3XSM6-F1
#
_cell.length_a   1.000
_cell.length_b   1.000
_cell.length_c   1.000
_cell.angle_alpha   90.00
_cell.angle_beta   90.00
_cell.angle_gamma   90.00
#
_symmetry.space_group_name_H-M   'P 1'
#
loop_
_entity.id
_entity.type
_entity.pdbx_description
1 polymer ?
#
loop_
_entity_poly.entity_id
_entity_poly.type
_entity_poly.pdbx_seq_one_letter_code
_entity_poly.pdbx_strand_id
1 'polypeptide(L)'
;MVMSLTDRMLQTRGDDFFVERNDSVISNTKGFFCGKDYPNTIQLASNSNIIENDWLIHKITNRRYFIKNVTPLTSSNQTLGWMAEYMSESEYKEFKSQKDKSTFSIGAIYGSAIVGNYNNATINNGYNLSEIRSLISSKPIEDQAELNKLIDRLEIITEDNQPVSKGTLAKFSDLLAKHSDIAIAVGTSLIRWLASH
;
A
#
# COMPACT_ATOMS: atom_id res chain seq x y z
N MET A 1 46.32 -5.31 13.67
CA MET A 1 44.91 -4.96 13.94
C MET A 1 44.40 -5.93 15.00
N VAL A 2 44.08 -5.47 16.21
CA VAL A 2 43.60 -6.36 17.29
C VAL A 2 42.14 -6.71 16.97
N MET A 3 41.91 -7.97 16.66
CA MET A 3 40.58 -8.52 16.35
C MET A 3 39.72 -8.49 17.62
N SER A 4 38.49 -7.97 17.53
CA SER A 4 37.62 -7.83 18.72
C SER A 4 37.24 -9.21 19.29
N LEU A 5 36.91 -9.27 20.58
CA LEU A 5 36.39 -10.50 21.20
C LEU A 5 35.15 -11.02 20.47
N THR A 6 34.31 -10.11 19.99
CA THR A 6 33.14 -10.38 19.15
C THR A 6 33.53 -11.06 17.85
N ASP A 7 34.51 -10.53 17.13
CA ASP A 7 35.00 -11.11 15.87
C ASP A 7 35.60 -12.51 16.09
N ARG A 8 36.32 -12.73 17.19
CA ARG A 8 36.85 -14.07 17.54
C ARG A 8 35.74 -15.08 17.82
N MET A 9 34.68 -14.67 18.53
CA MET A 9 33.54 -15.54 18.81
C MET A 9 32.78 -15.89 17.52
N LEU A 10 32.56 -14.90 16.65
CA LEU A 10 31.91 -15.10 15.35
C LEU A 10 32.74 -15.99 14.42
N GLN A 11 34.07 -15.89 14.42
CA GLN A 11 34.90 -16.80 13.62
C GLN A 11 34.83 -18.25 14.10
N THR A 12 34.69 -18.47 15.42
CA THR A 12 34.72 -19.81 16.01
C THR A 12 33.35 -20.49 16.02
N ARG A 13 32.27 -19.71 16.15
CA ARG A 13 30.90 -20.20 16.38
C ARG A 13 29.81 -19.48 15.59
N GLY A 14 30.17 -18.48 14.80
CA GLY A 14 29.22 -17.75 13.96
C GLY A 14 28.94 -18.49 12.66
N ASP A 15 27.68 -18.41 12.26
CA ASP A 15 27.21 -18.94 10.99
C ASP A 15 27.65 -18.05 9.83
N ASP A 16 27.77 -18.64 8.65
CA ASP A 16 28.08 -17.94 7.42
C ASP A 16 26.80 -17.38 6.75
N PHE A 17 26.89 -16.14 6.27
CA PHE A 17 25.81 -15.45 5.57
C PHE A 17 26.31 -14.79 4.28
N PHE A 18 25.60 -15.00 3.18
CA PHE A 18 25.78 -14.15 2.00
C PHE A 18 25.05 -12.83 2.19
N VAL A 19 25.74 -11.74 1.84
CA VAL A 19 25.13 -10.40 1.76
C VAL A 19 24.76 -10.15 0.32
N GLU A 20 23.48 -9.96 0.06
CA GLU A 20 22.94 -9.63 -1.24
C GLU A 20 22.39 -8.20 -1.22
N ARG A 21 22.76 -7.43 -2.25
CA ARG A 21 22.34 -6.05 -2.47
C ARG A 21 21.95 -5.89 -3.93
N ASN A 22 20.78 -5.32 -4.20
CA ASN A 22 20.26 -5.16 -5.56
C ASN A 22 20.29 -6.48 -6.36
N ASP A 23 19.81 -7.57 -5.75
CA ASP A 23 19.74 -8.92 -6.35
C ASP A 23 21.09 -9.53 -6.75
N SER A 24 22.20 -9.00 -6.21
CA SER A 24 23.55 -9.54 -6.42
C SER A 24 24.24 -9.81 -5.08
N VAL A 25 24.87 -10.97 -4.95
CA VAL A 25 25.69 -11.30 -3.77
C VAL A 25 26.98 -10.48 -3.83
N ILE A 26 27.14 -9.55 -2.88
CA ILE A 26 28.27 -8.61 -2.83
C ILE A 26 29.39 -9.06 -1.90
N SER A 27 29.07 -9.85 -0.87
CA SER A 27 30.06 -10.30 0.12
C SER A 27 29.58 -11.49 0.93
N ASN A 28 30.48 -12.07 1.72
CA ASN A 28 30.19 -13.06 2.75
C ASN A 28 30.54 -12.47 4.12
N THR A 29 29.70 -12.73 5.11
CA THR A 29 29.92 -12.32 6.49
C THR A 29 29.65 -13.48 7.46
N LYS A 30 30.13 -13.34 8.69
CA LYS A 30 29.78 -14.22 9.79
C LYS A 30 28.92 -13.50 10.81
N GLY A 31 27.89 -14.19 11.29
CA GLY A 31 26.92 -13.64 12.21
C GLY A 31 26.39 -14.67 13.21
N PHE A 32 25.68 -14.18 14.21
CA PHE A 32 24.96 -15.02 15.17
C PHE A 32 23.57 -14.44 15.42
N PHE A 33 22.56 -15.31 15.45
CA PHE A 33 21.20 -14.90 15.80
C PHE A 33 21.12 -14.56 17.28
N CYS A 34 20.74 -13.33 17.60
CA CYS A 34 20.57 -12.93 18.98
C CYS A 34 19.30 -13.56 19.60
N GLY A 35 19.40 -13.86 20.89
CA GLY A 35 18.34 -14.52 21.66
C GLY A 35 17.28 -13.55 22.16
N LYS A 36 16.60 -13.93 23.25
CA LYS A 36 15.43 -13.23 23.81
C LYS A 36 15.65 -11.75 24.14
N ASP A 37 16.86 -11.35 24.50
CA ASP A 37 17.18 -9.96 24.84
C ASP A 37 17.14 -9.02 23.62
N TYR A 38 17.39 -9.55 22.41
CA TYR A 38 17.35 -8.80 21.16
C TYR A 38 16.66 -9.63 20.07
N PRO A 39 15.32 -9.74 20.13
CA PRO A 39 14.57 -10.55 19.19
C PRO A 39 14.75 -10.05 17.76
N ASN A 40 14.83 -10.98 16.79
CA ASN A 40 14.95 -10.67 15.36
C ASN A 40 16.17 -9.81 15.00
N THR A 41 17.27 -9.99 15.73
CA THR A 41 18.53 -9.34 15.39
C THR A 41 19.64 -10.35 15.13
N ILE A 42 20.56 -10.00 14.23
CA ILE A 42 21.77 -10.77 13.97
C ILE A 42 22.95 -9.88 14.32
N GLN A 43 23.80 -10.38 15.21
CA GLN A 43 25.07 -9.76 15.50
C GLN A 43 26.11 -10.19 14.46
N LEU A 44 26.77 -9.21 13.86
CA LEU A 44 27.65 -9.37 12.71
C LEU A 44 29.05 -8.82 13.02
N ALA A 45 30.03 -9.36 12.32
CA ALA A 45 31.44 -8.99 12.47
C ALA A 45 31.67 -7.50 12.15
N SER A 46 32.66 -6.88 12.77
CA SER A 46 32.94 -5.45 12.63
C SER A 46 33.27 -5.01 11.19
N ASN A 47 33.80 -5.94 10.39
CA ASN A 47 34.12 -5.75 8.97
C ASN A 47 32.92 -5.97 8.03
N SER A 48 31.73 -6.22 8.55
CA SER A 48 30.55 -6.43 7.73
C SER A 48 30.08 -5.11 7.13
N ASN A 49 30.22 -4.93 5.82
CA ASN A 49 29.76 -3.74 5.10
C ASN A 49 28.24 -3.80 4.79
N ILE A 50 27.45 -4.14 5.82
CA ILE A 50 26.00 -4.34 5.71
C ILE A 50 25.31 -3.00 5.93
N ILE A 51 24.31 -2.73 5.11
CA ILE A 51 23.46 -1.56 5.21
C ILE A 51 21.98 -1.96 5.24
N GLU A 52 21.13 -1.00 5.51
CA GLU A 52 19.67 -1.19 5.43
C GLU A 52 19.24 -1.56 4.00
N ASN A 53 18.24 -2.42 3.91
CA ASN A 53 17.73 -3.02 2.67
C ASN A 53 18.61 -4.10 2.02
N ASP A 54 19.71 -4.50 2.66
CA ASP A 54 20.43 -5.70 2.26
C ASP A 54 19.65 -6.97 2.63
N TRP A 55 19.95 -8.05 1.93
CA TRP A 55 19.50 -9.40 2.28
C TRP A 55 20.66 -10.20 2.88
N LEU A 56 20.43 -10.80 4.04
CA LEU A 56 21.30 -11.83 4.58
C LEU A 56 20.72 -13.21 4.27
N ILE A 57 21.51 -14.01 3.55
CA ILE A 57 21.13 -15.38 3.20
C ILE A 57 21.98 -16.33 4.03
N HIS A 58 21.33 -17.04 4.95
CA HIS A 58 22.02 -17.98 5.82
C HIS A 58 22.46 -19.21 5.01
N LYS A 59 23.77 -19.50 4.96
CA LYS A 59 24.31 -20.53 4.06
C LYS A 59 23.83 -21.95 4.36
N ILE A 60 23.54 -22.25 5.63
CA ILE A 60 23.14 -23.60 6.05
C ILE A 60 21.66 -23.85 5.74
N THR A 61 20.78 -22.90 6.06
CA THR A 61 19.33 -23.07 5.89
C THR A 61 18.80 -22.53 4.57
N ASN A 62 19.63 -21.80 3.82
CA ASN A 62 19.28 -21.07 2.61
C ASN A 62 18.10 -20.09 2.81
N ARG A 63 17.87 -19.64 4.05
CA ARG A 63 16.81 -18.68 4.39
C ARG A 63 17.31 -17.26 4.18
N ARG A 64 16.42 -16.43 3.63
CA ARG A 64 16.66 -15.01 3.37
C ARG A 64 16.05 -14.14 4.46
N TYR A 65 16.84 -13.20 4.95
CA TYR A 65 16.50 -12.26 6.00
C TYR A 65 16.73 -10.85 5.48
N PHE A 66 15.67 -10.04 5.42
CA PHE A 66 15.75 -8.67 4.96
C PHE A 66 16.18 -7.75 6.10
N ILE A 67 17.23 -6.95 5.89
CA ILE A 67 17.77 -6.06 6.90
C ILE A 67 16.99 -4.75 6.94
N LYS A 68 16.37 -4.49 8.08
CA LYS A 68 15.50 -3.34 8.30
C LYS A 68 16.24 -2.16 8.91
N ASN A 69 17.14 -2.43 9.85
CA ASN A 69 17.96 -1.41 10.52
C ASN A 69 19.31 -2.03 10.92
N VAL A 70 20.37 -1.22 10.93
CA VAL A 70 21.72 -1.65 11.32
C VAL A 70 22.27 -0.68 12.36
N THR A 71 22.50 -1.17 13.58
CA THR A 71 23.05 -0.39 14.69
C THR A 71 24.51 -0.80 14.97
N PRO A 72 25.46 0.13 15.04
CA PRO A 72 26.83 -0.19 15.42
C PRO A 72 26.92 -0.56 16.91
N LEU A 73 27.61 -1.64 17.23
CA LEU A 73 27.98 -1.99 18.60
C LEU A 73 29.29 -1.28 18.93
N THR A 74 29.21 -0.15 19.62
CA THR A 74 30.38 0.65 20.00
C THR A 74 30.71 0.48 21.48
N SER A 75 32.00 0.31 21.79
CA SER A 75 32.51 0.41 23.16
C SER A 75 33.81 1.21 23.15
N SER A 76 33.96 2.16 24.08
CA SER A 76 35.16 3.03 24.16
C SER A 76 35.53 3.69 22.83
N ASN A 77 34.54 4.20 22.08
CA ASN A 77 34.69 4.79 20.73
C ASN A 77 35.25 3.86 19.64
N GLN A 78 35.22 2.53 19.86
CA GLN A 78 35.57 1.53 18.85
C GLN A 78 34.34 0.70 18.47
N THR A 79 34.11 0.54 17.16
CA THR A 79 33.09 -0.38 16.64
C THR A 79 33.56 -1.82 16.82
N LEU A 80 32.86 -2.57 17.67
CA LEU A 80 33.13 -3.97 17.96
C LEU A 80 32.36 -4.93 17.04
N GLY A 81 31.32 -4.44 16.38
CA GLY A 81 30.45 -5.24 15.52
C GLY A 81 29.23 -4.44 15.08
N TRP A 82 28.32 -5.11 14.40
CA TRP A 82 27.05 -4.55 13.97
C TRP A 82 25.90 -5.40 14.48
N MET A 83 24.79 -4.76 14.81
CA MET A 83 23.53 -5.41 15.14
C MET A 83 22.55 -5.10 14.02
N ALA A 84 22.17 -6.11 13.25
CA ALA A 84 21.20 -5.95 12.17
C ALA A 84 19.84 -6.48 12.60
N GLU A 85 18.84 -5.60 12.68
CA GLU A 85 17.43 -5.97 12.81
C GLU A 85 16.95 -6.52 11.46
N TYR A 86 16.37 -7.71 11.47
CA TYR A 86 15.90 -8.37 10.26
C TYR A 86 14.42 -8.74 10.34
N MET A 87 13.84 -8.96 9.16
CA MET A 87 12.55 -9.64 9.00
C MET A 87 12.68 -10.82 8.04
N SER A 88 11.82 -11.81 8.18
CA SER A 88 11.80 -12.94 7.25
C SER A 88 11.32 -12.53 5.86
N GLU A 89 11.63 -13.34 4.84
CA GLU A 89 11.13 -13.09 3.49
C GLU A 89 9.59 -13.00 3.42
N SER A 90 8.88 -13.81 4.22
CA SER A 90 7.41 -13.75 4.31
C SER A 90 6.93 -12.40 4.85
N GLU A 91 7.50 -11.96 5.97
CA GLU A 91 7.16 -10.65 6.56
C GLU A 91 7.51 -9.50 5.62
N TYR A 92 8.64 -9.58 4.90
CA TYR A 92 9.01 -8.60 3.88
C TYR A 92 8.03 -8.60 2.72
N LYS A 93 7.60 -9.77 2.23
CA LYS A 93 6.59 -9.89 1.18
C LYS A 93 5.25 -9.32 1.62
N GLU A 94 4.85 -9.52 2.87
CA GLU A 94 3.65 -8.92 3.45
C GLU A 94 3.80 -7.40 3.60
N PHE A 95 4.92 -6.92 4.13
CA PHE A 95 5.23 -5.49 4.24
C PHE A 95 5.24 -4.80 2.87
N LYS A 96 5.93 -5.40 1.89
CA LYS A 96 5.96 -4.91 0.51
C LYS A 96 4.58 -4.99 -0.14
N SER A 97 3.83 -6.08 0.08
CA SER A 97 2.45 -6.18 -0.38
C SER A 97 1.55 -5.13 0.25
N GLN A 98 1.72 -4.75 1.52
CA GLN A 98 0.96 -3.66 2.14
C GLN A 98 1.39 -2.29 1.61
N LYS A 99 2.69 -2.09 1.36
CA LYS A 99 3.24 -0.87 0.76
C LYS A 99 2.81 -0.69 -0.70
N ASP A 100 2.81 -1.76 -1.49
CA ASP A 100 2.32 -1.78 -2.87
C ASP A 100 0.77 -1.80 -2.93
N LYS A 101 0.09 -2.31 -1.89
CA LYS A 101 -1.37 -2.18 -1.68
C LYS A 101 -1.77 -0.89 -0.98
N SER A 102 -0.88 0.09 -0.82
CA SER A 102 -1.23 1.42 -0.28
C SER A 102 -2.01 2.28 -1.29
N THR A 103 -2.80 1.64 -2.15
CA THR A 103 -4.01 2.23 -2.74
C THR A 103 -5.17 1.79 -1.84
N PHE A 104 -5.44 2.56 -0.79
CA PHE A 104 -6.70 2.41 -0.07
C PHE A 104 -7.81 2.86 -1.02
N SER A 105 -8.42 1.91 -1.73
CA SER A 105 -9.74 2.13 -2.30
C SER A 105 -10.73 1.87 -1.18
N ILE A 106 -11.00 2.90 -0.36
CA ILE A 106 -12.17 2.84 0.52
C ILE A 106 -13.38 3.02 -0.38
N GLY A 107 -13.92 1.91 -0.87
CA GLY A 107 -15.23 1.85 -1.49
C GLY A 107 -16.27 2.15 -0.41
N ALA A 108 -16.52 3.44 -0.18
CA ALA A 108 -17.69 3.85 0.57
C ALA A 108 -18.91 3.50 -0.29
N ILE A 109 -19.67 2.50 0.19
CA ILE A 109 -20.93 2.07 -0.44
C ILE A 109 -21.93 3.24 -0.46
N TYR A 110 -21.70 4.29 0.33
CA TYR A 110 -22.39 5.58 0.25
C TYR A 110 -21.42 6.76 0.54
N GLY A 111 -20.94 7.43 -0.50
CA GLY A 111 -20.28 8.75 -0.43
C GLY A 111 -18.74 8.79 -0.38
N SER A 112 -18.14 9.68 -1.18
CA SER A 112 -16.70 10.06 -1.26
C SER A 112 -15.67 8.93 -1.05
N ALA A 113 -15.19 8.36 -2.15
CA ALA A 113 -14.01 7.50 -2.13
C ALA A 113 -12.73 8.37 -2.03
N ILE A 114 -11.97 8.20 -0.95
CA ILE A 114 -10.62 8.76 -0.84
C ILE A 114 -9.66 7.74 -1.45
N VAL A 115 -9.03 8.10 -2.56
CA VAL A 115 -7.88 7.36 -3.10
C VAL A 115 -6.67 8.25 -2.85
N GLY A 116 -5.88 7.91 -1.82
CA GLY A 116 -4.69 8.66 -1.44
C GLY A 116 -3.45 7.78 -1.41
N ASN A 117 -2.36 8.27 -2.02
CA ASN A 117 -1.00 7.86 -1.71
C ASN A 117 -0.38 8.96 -0.82
N TYR A 118 0.64 8.63 -0.02
CA TYR A 118 1.27 9.44 1.05
C TYR A 118 1.68 10.88 0.67
N ASN A 119 1.66 11.25 -0.62
CA ASN A 119 2.00 12.61 -1.10
C ASN A 119 0.91 13.32 -1.90
N ASN A 120 -0.24 12.70 -2.20
CA ASN A 120 -1.35 13.37 -2.89
C ASN A 120 -2.67 12.72 -2.47
N ALA A 121 -3.43 13.41 -1.61
CA ALA A 121 -4.82 13.10 -1.35
C ALA A 121 -5.68 13.80 -2.40
N THR A 122 -6.09 13.07 -3.45
CA THR A 122 -7.13 13.56 -4.36
C THR A 122 -8.47 13.18 -3.76
N ILE A 123 -9.19 14.16 -3.23
CA ILE A 123 -10.55 13.99 -2.75
C ILE A 123 -11.47 13.91 -3.98
N ASN A 124 -11.83 12.70 -4.42
CA ASN A 124 -12.92 12.50 -5.38
C ASN A 124 -14.27 12.64 -4.65
N ASN A 125 -14.63 13.88 -4.34
CA ASN A 125 -15.92 14.21 -3.74
C ASN A 125 -17.03 14.18 -4.80
N GLY A 126 -17.54 12.99 -5.11
CA GLY A 126 -18.77 12.80 -5.89
C GLY A 126 -18.66 11.66 -6.90
N TYR A 127 -19.79 10.99 -7.16
CA TYR A 127 -19.90 10.02 -8.25
C TYR A 127 -19.74 10.75 -9.59
N ASN A 128 -18.73 10.37 -10.37
CA ASN A 128 -18.70 10.75 -11.78
C ASN A 128 -19.75 9.93 -12.55
N LEU A 129 -20.28 10.43 -13.66
CA LEU A 129 -21.33 9.74 -14.43
C LEU A 129 -20.93 8.30 -14.79
N SER A 130 -19.65 8.05 -15.06
CA SER A 130 -19.08 6.71 -15.29
C SER A 130 -19.21 5.76 -14.08
N GLU A 131 -19.08 6.26 -12.85
CA GLU A 131 -19.25 5.48 -11.64
C GLU A 131 -20.73 5.14 -11.41
N ILE A 132 -21.64 6.06 -11.74
CA ILE A 132 -23.08 5.77 -11.70
C ILE A 132 -23.43 4.70 -12.74
N ARG A 133 -22.84 4.71 -13.94
CA ARG A 133 -23.03 3.62 -14.92
C ARG A 133 -22.54 2.28 -14.39
N SER A 134 -21.43 2.24 -13.67
CA SER A 134 -20.97 1.01 -13.02
C SER A 134 -21.93 0.51 -11.95
N LEU A 135 -22.57 1.40 -11.19
CA LEU A 135 -23.62 1.02 -10.23
C LEU A 135 -24.83 0.43 -10.96
N ILE A 136 -25.23 1.02 -12.09
CA ILE A 136 -26.34 0.52 -12.91
C ILE A 136 -26.06 -0.88 -13.44
N SER A 137 -24.82 -1.20 -13.84
CA SER A 137 -24.45 -2.54 -14.29
C SER A 137 -24.67 -3.64 -13.23
N SER A 138 -24.78 -3.28 -11.95
CA SER A 138 -25.09 -4.22 -10.86
C SER A 138 -26.59 -4.35 -10.55
N LYS A 139 -27.45 -3.63 -11.27
CA LYS A 139 -28.92 -3.65 -11.10
C LYS A 139 -29.61 -4.71 -11.97
N PRO A 140 -30.87 -5.07 -11.67
CA PRO A 140 -31.66 -5.95 -12.52
C PRO A 140 -31.68 -5.47 -13.98
N ILE A 141 -31.47 -6.37 -14.93
CA ILE A 141 -31.37 -6.08 -16.39
C ILE A 141 -32.60 -5.31 -16.90
N GLU A 142 -33.78 -5.59 -16.34
CA GLU A 142 -35.05 -4.89 -16.63
C GLU A 142 -34.97 -3.37 -16.38
N ASP A 143 -34.27 -2.94 -15.33
CA ASP A 143 -34.16 -1.54 -14.92
C ASP A 143 -32.93 -0.85 -15.53
N GLN A 144 -31.92 -1.62 -15.95
CA GLN A 144 -30.66 -1.06 -16.48
C GLN A 144 -30.89 -0.17 -17.71
N ALA A 145 -31.83 -0.53 -18.58
CA ALA A 145 -32.10 0.23 -19.80
C ALA A 145 -32.67 1.63 -19.49
N GLU A 146 -33.58 1.73 -18.52
CA GLU A 146 -34.14 3.02 -18.10
C GLU A 146 -33.16 3.83 -17.25
N LEU A 147 -32.37 3.17 -16.40
CA LEU A 147 -31.33 3.82 -15.60
C LEU A 147 -30.23 4.41 -16.49
N ASN A 148 -29.81 3.72 -17.55
CA ASN A 148 -28.85 4.28 -18.50
C ASN A 148 -29.41 5.50 -19.24
N LYS A 149 -30.69 5.48 -19.64
CA LYS A 149 -31.36 6.65 -20.23
C LYS A 149 -31.42 7.85 -19.29
N LEU A 150 -31.53 7.62 -17.98
CA LEU A 150 -31.43 8.67 -16.97
C LEU A 150 -30.03 9.29 -16.98
N ILE A 151 -28.97 8.48 -17.01
CA ILE A 151 -27.59 8.98 -17.03
C ILE A 151 -27.26 9.71 -18.34
N ASP A 152 -27.69 9.19 -19.49
CA ASP A 152 -27.53 9.87 -20.78
C ASP A 152 -28.19 11.26 -20.75
N ARG A 153 -29.36 11.37 -20.10
CA ARG A 153 -30.06 12.65 -19.97
C ARG A 153 -29.32 13.61 -19.04
N LEU A 154 -28.72 13.11 -17.96
CA LEU A 154 -27.91 13.92 -17.05
C LEU A 154 -26.63 14.41 -17.72
N GLU A 155 -25.97 13.55 -18.49
CA GLU A 155 -24.78 13.86 -19.28
C GLU A 155 -25.04 15.06 -20.20
N ILE A 156 -26.10 14.98 -21.01
CA ILE A 156 -26.54 16.08 -21.88
C ILE A 156 -26.83 17.36 -21.09
N ILE A 157 -27.53 17.27 -19.95
CA ILE A 157 -27.82 18.45 -19.12
C ILE A 157 -26.53 19.11 -18.62
N THR A 158 -25.58 18.30 -18.17
CA THR A 158 -24.33 18.80 -17.59
C THR A 158 -23.33 19.31 -18.63
N GLU A 159 -23.29 18.70 -19.81
CA GLU A 159 -22.38 19.08 -20.91
C GLU A 159 -22.89 20.27 -21.72
N ASP A 160 -24.18 20.29 -22.07
CA ASP A 160 -24.80 21.39 -22.84
C ASP A 160 -25.29 22.55 -21.94
N ASN A 161 -25.05 22.48 -20.63
CA ASN A 161 -25.50 23.46 -19.63
C ASN A 161 -26.99 23.82 -19.79
N GLN A 162 -27.82 22.80 -20.07
CA GLN A 162 -29.22 23.02 -20.42
C GLN A 162 -30.00 23.51 -19.19
N PRO A 163 -30.94 24.46 -19.34
CA PRO A 163 -31.79 24.90 -18.24
C PRO A 163 -32.64 23.72 -17.75
N VAL A 164 -32.38 23.28 -16.52
CA VAL A 164 -33.14 22.21 -15.88
C VAL A 164 -34.46 22.77 -15.37
N SER A 165 -35.56 22.37 -15.99
CA SER A 165 -36.90 22.73 -15.49
C SER A 165 -37.39 21.73 -14.44
N LYS A 166 -38.20 22.21 -13.48
CA LYS A 166 -38.87 21.38 -12.49
C LYS A 166 -39.76 20.37 -13.22
N GLY A 167 -39.35 19.09 -13.23
CA GLY A 167 -40.02 18.03 -13.98
C GLY A 167 -39.14 17.30 -14.99
N THR A 168 -37.94 17.81 -15.29
CA THR A 168 -36.99 17.18 -16.26
C THR A 168 -36.67 15.72 -15.91
N LEU A 169 -36.62 15.40 -14.62
CA LEU A 169 -36.35 14.04 -14.11
C LEU A 169 -37.60 13.34 -13.55
N ALA A 170 -38.78 13.95 -13.65
CA ALA A 170 -40.01 13.39 -13.06
C ALA A 170 -40.38 12.03 -13.67
N LYS A 171 -40.09 11.81 -14.95
CA LYS A 171 -40.32 10.51 -15.61
C LYS A 171 -39.47 9.36 -15.03
N PHE A 172 -38.43 9.68 -14.26
CA PHE A 172 -37.57 8.72 -13.59
C PHE A 172 -37.84 8.63 -12.07
N SER A 173 -38.88 9.32 -11.55
CA SER A 173 -39.13 9.36 -10.10
C SER A 173 -39.41 7.98 -9.50
N ASP A 174 -40.23 7.16 -10.17
CA ASP A 174 -40.50 5.79 -9.74
C ASP A 174 -39.23 4.92 -9.77
N LEU A 175 -38.42 5.09 -10.81
CA LEU A 175 -37.16 4.35 -10.96
C LEU A 175 -36.13 4.74 -9.89
N LEU A 176 -36.03 6.04 -9.58
CA LEU A 176 -35.19 6.56 -8.51
C LEU A 176 -35.70 6.16 -7.11
N ALA A 177 -37.03 6.06 -6.93
CA ALA A 177 -37.61 5.55 -5.69
C ALA A 177 -37.36 4.04 -5.51
N LYS A 178 -37.34 3.26 -6.61
CA LYS A 178 -36.97 1.84 -6.62
C LYS A 178 -35.48 1.62 -6.33
N HIS A 179 -34.62 2.51 -6.80
CA HIS A 179 -33.15 2.44 -6.65
C HIS A 179 -32.59 3.64 -5.90
N SER A 180 -32.84 3.68 -4.58
CA SER A 180 -32.42 4.79 -3.70
C SER A 180 -30.93 5.11 -3.76
N ASP A 181 -30.08 4.12 -3.98
CA ASP A 181 -28.63 4.32 -4.14
C ASP A 181 -28.28 5.07 -5.44
N ILE A 182 -29.00 4.80 -6.54
CA ILE A 182 -28.85 5.57 -7.78
C ILE A 182 -29.40 6.98 -7.60
N ALA A 183 -30.50 7.14 -6.86
CA ALA A 183 -31.05 8.46 -6.54
C ALA A 183 -30.07 9.33 -5.73
N ILE A 184 -29.40 8.74 -4.73
CA ILE A 184 -28.36 9.41 -3.94
C ILE A 184 -27.16 9.78 -4.84
N ALA A 185 -26.71 8.86 -5.69
CA ALA A 185 -25.58 9.09 -6.58
C ALA A 185 -25.86 10.24 -7.56
N VAL A 186 -27.00 10.15 -8.28
CA VAL A 186 -27.46 11.18 -9.22
C VAL A 186 -27.67 12.53 -8.53
N GLY A 187 -28.31 12.55 -7.36
CA GLY A 187 -28.55 13.77 -6.60
C GLY A 187 -27.25 14.45 -6.18
N THR A 188 -26.27 13.67 -5.74
CA THR A 188 -24.94 14.18 -5.35
C THR A 188 -24.20 14.79 -6.56
N SER A 189 -24.23 14.12 -7.72
CA SER A 189 -23.60 14.63 -8.95
C SER A 189 -24.25 15.92 -9.44
N LEU A 190 -25.57 16.02 -9.37
CA LEU A 190 -26.31 17.24 -9.74
C LEU A 190 -26.02 18.42 -8.81
N ILE A 191 -26.02 18.19 -7.49
CA ILE A 191 -25.69 19.23 -6.51
C ILE A 191 -24.27 19.74 -6.75
N ARG A 192 -23.32 18.85 -7.04
CA ARG A 192 -21.95 19.24 -7.37
C ARG A 192 -21.88 20.07 -8.66
N TRP A 193 -22.58 19.66 -9.72
CA TRP A 193 -22.62 20.43 -10.96
C TRP A 193 -23.18 21.84 -10.73
N LEU A 194 -24.26 21.95 -9.95
CA LEU A 194 -24.86 23.23 -9.54
C LEU A 194 -23.93 24.07 -8.64
N ALA A 195 -23.10 23.45 -7.81
CA ALA A 195 -22.16 24.16 -6.94
C ALA A 195 -20.87 24.60 -7.66
N SER A 196 -20.60 24.03 -8.84
CA SER A 196 -19.43 24.34 -9.67
C SER A 196 -19.71 25.39 -10.75
N HIS A 197 -20.96 25.86 -10.86
CA HIS A 197 -21.45 26.94 -11.74
C HIS A 197 -22.12 28.03 -10.90
#